data_AF-T1AAF1-F1
#
_entry.id   AF-T1AAF1-F1
#
_cell.length_a   1.000
_cell.length_b   1.000
_cell.length_c   1.000
_cell.angle_alpha   90.00
_cell.angle_beta   90.00
_cell.angle_gamma   90.00
#
_symmetry.space_group_name_H-M   'P 1'
#
loop_
_entity.id
_entity.type
_entity.pdbx_description
1 polymer ?
#
loop_
_entity_poly.entity_id
_entity_poly.type
_entity_poly.pdbx_seq_one_letter_code
_entity_poly.pdbx_strand_id
1 'polypeptide(L)'
;MRFLEHRIADRRVLALIRKWLKAGVLEGGVWAASEEGTPQGSSISPLLANVYLHYVFDLWAQNWRRHHAKGDVIIVRWADDFVVGFQHANEAERFTEALRERFQRFSL
;
A
#
# COMPACT_ATOMS: atom_id res chain seq x y z
N MET A 1 -7.44 -3.17 7.81
CA MET A 1 -7.41 -4.22 8.87
C MET A 1 -7.18 -5.63 8.32
N ARG A 2 -7.93 -6.08 7.31
CA ARG A 2 -7.79 -7.43 6.71
C ARG A 2 -6.34 -7.89 6.43
N PHE A 3 -5.49 -7.01 5.88
CA PHE A 3 -4.09 -7.35 5.61
C PHE A 3 -3.23 -7.59 6.86
N LEU A 4 -3.51 -6.90 7.96
CA LEU A 4 -2.79 -7.10 9.23
C LEU A 4 -3.21 -8.41 9.90
N GLU A 5 -4.50 -8.75 9.78
CA GLU A 5 -5.09 -9.98 10.34
C GLU A 5 -4.48 -11.26 9.74
N HIS A 6 -3.85 -11.19 8.56
CA HIS A 6 -3.10 -12.32 7.99
C HIS A 6 -1.89 -12.74 8.84
N ARG A 7 -1.30 -11.82 9.62
CA ARG A 7 -0.06 -12.07 10.39
C ARG A 7 -0.19 -11.78 11.88
N ILE A 8 -1.20 -11.01 12.29
CA ILE A 8 -1.43 -10.64 13.69
C ILE A 8 -2.71 -11.31 14.17
N ALA A 9 -2.57 -12.33 15.03
CA ALA A 9 -3.71 -12.99 15.68
C ALA A 9 -4.19 -12.28 16.96
N ASP A 10 -3.34 -11.47 17.59
CA ASP A 10 -3.70 -10.76 18.83
C ASP A 10 -4.72 -9.65 18.56
N ARG A 11 -5.96 -9.89 18.99
CA ARG A 11 -7.09 -8.96 18.84
C ARG A 11 -6.88 -7.64 19.56
N ARG A 12 -6.09 -7.60 20.64
CA ARG A 12 -5.81 -6.36 21.40
C ARG A 12 -4.91 -5.44 20.60
N VAL A 13 -3.88 -5.99 19.96
CA VAL A 13 -2.99 -5.25 19.06
C VAL A 13 -3.78 -4.70 17.87
N LEU A 14 -4.62 -5.53 17.24
CA LEU A 14 -5.49 -5.09 16.15
C LEU A 14 -6.47 -3.99 16.59
N ALA A 15 -7.01 -4.07 17.81
CA ALA A 15 -7.87 -3.04 18.36
C ALA A 15 -7.13 -1.72 18.59
N LEU A 16 -5.88 -1.76 19.09
CA LEU A 16 -5.04 -0.57 19.25
C LEU A 16 -4.70 0.08 17.91
N ILE A 17 -4.28 -0.71 16.92
CA ILE A 17 -4.03 -0.20 15.57
C ILE A 17 -5.29 0.45 15.00
N ARG A 18 -6.47 -0.18 15.17
CA ARG A 18 -7.74 0.38 14.73
C ARG A 18 -8.07 1.70 15.43
N LYS A 19 -7.71 1.86 16.71
CA LYS A 19 -7.85 3.13 17.42
C LYS A 19 -6.89 4.19 16.86
N TRP A 20 -5.65 3.85 16.56
CA TRP A 20 -4.69 4.78 15.93
C TRP A 20 -5.10 5.19 14.52
N LEU A 21 -5.69 4.28 13.72
CA LEU A 21 -6.25 4.60 12.41
C LEU A 21 -7.45 5.55 12.49
N LYS A 22 -8.21 5.51 13.60
CA LYS A 22 -9.44 6.31 13.80
C LYS A 22 -9.21 7.61 14.56
N ALA A 23 -8.16 7.67 15.39
CA ALA A 23 -7.75 8.91 16.00
C ALA A 23 -7.42 9.86 14.84
N GLY A 24 -8.14 10.97 14.70
CA GLY A 24 -7.92 11.94 13.61
C GLY A 24 -6.63 12.73 13.78
N VAL A 25 -6.26 13.50 12.75
CA VAL A 25 -5.09 14.40 12.78
C VAL A 25 -5.45 15.62 13.61
N LEU A 26 -4.60 16.02 14.56
CA LEU A 26 -4.69 17.34 15.17
C LEU A 26 -3.76 18.28 14.40
N GLU A 27 -4.28 18.96 13.38
CA GLU A 27 -3.57 20.08 12.73
C GLU A 27 -4.13 21.41 13.24
N GLY A 28 -3.24 22.32 13.66
CA GLY A 28 -3.61 23.70 13.98
C GLY A 28 -4.56 23.91 15.18
N GLY A 29 -4.76 22.90 16.04
CA GLY A 29 -5.62 23.03 17.24
C GLY A 29 -7.10 22.75 17.00
N VAL A 30 -7.50 22.28 15.81
CA VAL A 30 -8.87 21.86 15.50
C VAL A 30 -8.90 20.34 15.33
N TRP A 31 -9.79 19.68 16.06
CA TRP A 31 -9.99 18.23 15.95
C TRP A 31 -10.90 17.95 14.75
N ALA A 32 -10.35 17.35 13.69
CA ALA A 32 -11.13 16.83 12.58
C ALA A 32 -11.19 15.29 12.67
N ALA A 33 -12.40 14.74 12.65
CA ALA A 33 -12.58 13.30 12.49
C ALA A 33 -12.07 12.89 11.10
N SER A 34 -11.07 12.01 11.04
CA SER A 34 -10.59 11.47 9.76
C SER A 34 -11.56 10.37 9.32
N GLU A 35 -12.38 10.66 8.30
CA GLU A 35 -13.24 9.63 7.68
C GLU A 35 -12.43 8.66 6.82
N GLU A 36 -11.28 9.09 6.27
CA GLU A 36 -10.28 8.25 5.61
C GLU A 36 -8.86 8.68 6.01
N GLY A 37 -7.94 7.70 6.07
CA GLY A 37 -6.52 7.92 6.39
C GLY A 37 -6.18 8.03 7.89
N THR A 38 -4.93 7.73 8.21
CA THR A 38 -4.31 7.99 9.53
C THR A 38 -3.87 9.44 9.66
N PRO A 39 -3.76 9.96 10.90
CA PRO A 39 -3.02 11.18 11.19
C PRO A 39 -1.62 11.18 10.58
N GLN A 40 -1.35 12.19 9.75
CA GLN A 40 0.03 12.59 9.50
C GLN A 40 0.60 13.07 10.84
N GLY A 41 1.53 12.31 11.41
CA GLY A 41 2.12 12.58 12.73
C GLY A 41 2.07 11.41 13.73
N SER A 42 1.38 10.32 13.42
CA SER A 42 1.53 9.08 14.22
C SER A 42 2.73 8.26 13.71
N SER A 43 3.64 7.86 14.60
CA SER A 43 4.83 7.07 14.25
C SER A 43 4.52 5.74 13.57
N ILE A 44 3.28 5.25 13.66
CA ILE A 44 2.84 4.00 13.04
C ILE A 44 2.36 4.17 11.60
N SER A 45 2.04 5.39 11.14
CA SER A 45 1.50 5.64 9.80
C SER A 45 2.43 5.15 8.68
N PRO A 46 3.75 5.43 8.68
CA PRO A 46 4.67 4.92 7.65
C PRO A 46 4.78 3.39 7.64
N LEU A 47 4.66 2.75 8.80
CA LEU A 47 4.69 1.29 8.90
C LEU A 47 3.43 0.67 8.27
N LEU A 48 2.26 1.23 8.57
CA LEU A 48 0.99 0.72 8.05
C LEU A 48 0.86 0.93 6.54
N ALA A 49 1.33 2.07 6.02
CA ALA A 49 1.41 2.32 4.59
C ALA A 49 2.29 1.28 3.88
N ASN A 50 3.46 0.96 4.45
CA ASN A 50 4.34 -0.07 3.90
C ASN A 50 3.71 -1.48 3.92
N VAL A 51 3.01 -1.84 5.00
CA VAL A 51 2.28 -3.11 5.06
C VAL A 51 1.15 -3.12 4.02
N TYR A 52 0.44 -2.02 3.83
CA TYR A 52 -0.61 -1.92 2.82
C TYR A 52 -0.08 -2.14 1.41
N LEU A 53 0.97 -1.39 1.04
CA LEU A 53 1.61 -1.50 -0.28
C LEU A 53 2.26 -2.86 -0.51
N HIS A 54 2.69 -3.56 0.55
CA HIS A 54 3.16 -4.94 0.42
C HIS A 54 2.10 -5.86 -0.21
N TYR A 55 0.85 -5.78 0.25
CA TYR A 55 -0.22 -6.64 -0.29
C TYR A 55 -0.85 -6.09 -1.57
N VAL A 56 -1.01 -4.77 -1.67
CA VAL A 56 -1.66 -4.14 -2.82
C VAL A 56 -0.75 -4.14 -4.04
N PHE A 57 0.53 -3.79 -3.85
CA PHE A 57 1.52 -3.62 -4.90
C PHE A 57 2.55 -4.76 -4.92
N ASP A 58 3.37 -4.98 -3.88
CA ASP A 58 4.55 -5.86 -3.99
C ASP A 58 4.18 -7.29 -4.40
N LEU A 59 3.26 -7.94 -3.67
CA LEU A 59 2.84 -9.31 -3.96
C LEU A 59 2.11 -9.43 -5.30
N TRP A 60 1.31 -8.42 -5.65
CA TRP A 60 0.60 -8.37 -6.92
C TRP A 60 1.57 -8.20 -8.11
N ALA A 61 2.53 -7.29 -8.00
CA ALA A 61 3.51 -7.02 -9.04
C ALA A 61 4.45 -8.22 -9.26
N GLN A 62 4.83 -8.91 -8.18
CA GLN A 62 5.55 -10.19 -8.28
C GLN A 62 4.72 -11.26 -9.00
N ASN A 63 3.42 -11.34 -8.72
CA ASN A 63 2.53 -12.26 -9.42
C ASN A 63 2.39 -11.88 -10.90
N TRP A 64 2.21 -10.60 -11.21
CA TRP A 64 2.13 -10.11 -12.57
C TRP A 64 3.40 -10.45 -13.35
N ARG A 65 4.58 -10.17 -12.76
CA ARG A 65 5.89 -10.49 -13.33
C ARG A 65 5.99 -11.97 -13.70
N ARG A 66 5.60 -12.88 -12.81
CA ARG A 66 5.68 -14.34 -13.05
C ARG A 66 4.81 -14.84 -14.20
N HIS A 67 3.69 -14.17 -14.48
CA HIS A 67 2.69 -14.66 -15.43
C HIS A 67 2.68 -13.90 -16.77
N HIS A 68 3.12 -12.65 -16.78
CA HIS A 68 2.95 -11.76 -17.94
C HIS A 68 4.28 -11.26 -18.51
N ALA A 69 5.34 -11.20 -17.70
CA ALA A 69 6.64 -10.74 -18.17
C ALA A 69 7.39 -11.86 -18.89
N LYS A 70 7.97 -11.50 -20.03
CA LYS A 70 8.85 -12.32 -20.87
C LYS A 70 10.30 -11.90 -20.73
N GLY A 71 10.55 -10.61 -20.46
CA GLY A 71 11.88 -10.06 -20.21
C GLY A 71 12.16 -9.75 -18.75
N ASP A 72 13.32 -9.13 -18.50
CA ASP A 72 13.70 -8.68 -17.17
C ASP A 72 12.81 -7.54 -16.66
N VAL A 73 12.43 -7.64 -15.38
CA VAL A 73 11.65 -6.64 -14.66
C VAL A 73 12.34 -6.31 -13.35
N ILE A 74 12.62 -5.03 -13.12
CA ILE A 74 13.24 -4.51 -11.90
C ILE A 74 12.21 -3.65 -11.18
N ILE A 75 11.96 -3.94 -9.90
CA ILE A 75 11.06 -3.15 -9.07
C ILE A 75 11.88 -2.62 -7.89
N VAL A 76 11.89 -1.31 -7.72
CA VAL A 76 12.48 -0.63 -6.56
C VAL A 76 11.40 0.21 -5.91
N ARG A 77 11.18 0.04 -4.61
CA ARG A 77 10.19 0.80 -3.82
C ARG A 77 10.85 1.43 -2.61
N TRP A 78 10.50 2.68 -2.36
CA TRP A 78 10.89 3.45 -1.19
C TRP A 78 9.64 4.10 -0.58
N ALA A 79 9.20 3.60 0.58
CA ALA A 79 7.94 4.01 1.18
C ALA A 79 6.76 3.89 0.18
N ASP A 80 6.15 5.00 -0.17
CA ASP A 80 5.05 5.16 -1.14
C ASP A 80 5.53 5.33 -2.60
N ASP A 81 6.76 5.78 -2.81
CA ASP A 81 7.34 5.92 -4.15
C ASP A 81 7.93 4.61 -4.67
N PHE A 82 7.78 4.36 -5.97
CA PHE A 82 8.41 3.20 -6.62
C PHE A 82 8.75 3.48 -8.08
N VAL A 83 9.74 2.73 -8.57
CA VAL A 83 10.13 2.68 -9.98
C VAL A 83 10.08 1.24 -10.44
N VAL A 84 9.46 1.01 -11.60
CA VAL A 84 9.45 -0.29 -12.26
C VAL A 84 10.09 -0.17 -13.64
N GLY A 85 11.19 -0.89 -13.82
CA GLY A 85 11.91 -1.00 -15.10
C GLY A 85 11.55 -2.30 -15.82
N PHE A 86 11.45 -2.21 -17.15
CA PHE A 86 11.14 -3.33 -18.04
C PHE A 86 12.16 -3.40 -19.16
N GLN A 87 12.53 -4.61 -19.57
CA GLN A 87 13.34 -4.85 -20.76
C GLN A 87 12.58 -4.50 -22.06
N HIS A 88 11.25 -4.69 -22.07
CA HIS A 88 10.42 -4.46 -23.24
C HIS A 88 9.36 -3.38 -22.99
N ALA A 89 9.26 -2.39 -23.89
CA ALA A 89 8.36 -1.25 -23.75
C ALA A 89 6.87 -1.65 -23.69
N ASN A 90 6.46 -2.64 -24.50
CA ASN A 90 5.09 -3.15 -24.49
C ASN A 90 4.70 -3.78 -23.14
N GLU A 91 5.66 -4.29 -22.36
CA GLU A 91 5.39 -4.82 -21.02
C GLU A 91 5.23 -3.70 -20.01
N ALA A 92 5.96 -2.60 -20.16
CA ALA A 92 5.79 -1.41 -19.34
C ALA A 92 4.40 -0.77 -19.53
N GLU A 93 3.93 -0.69 -20.77
CA GLU A 93 2.59 -0.20 -21.10
C GLU A 93 1.49 -1.08 -20.48
N ARG A 94 1.56 -2.40 -20.72
CA ARG A 94 0.62 -3.37 -20.14
C ARG A 94 0.64 -3.39 -18.62
N PHE A 95 1.81 -3.27 -18.01
CA PHE A 95 1.93 -3.17 -16.56
C PHE A 95 1.29 -1.90 -16.04
N THR A 96 1.49 -0.77 -16.72
CA THR A 96 0.92 0.53 -16.32
C THR A 96 -0.60 0.49 -16.36
N GLU A 97 -1.20 -0.09 -17.39
CA GLU A 97 -2.65 -0.31 -17.49
C GLU A 97 -3.15 -1.19 -16.34
N ALA A 98 -2.54 -2.36 -16.15
CA ALA A 98 -2.91 -3.29 -15.10
C ALA A 98 -2.72 -2.70 -13.69
N LEU A 99 -1.71 -1.85 -13.50
CA LEU A 99 -1.41 -1.17 -12.25
C LEU A 99 -2.50 -0.13 -11.94
N ARG A 100 -2.94 0.66 -12.93
CA ARG A 100 -4.05 1.61 -12.76
C ARG A 100 -5.33 0.88 -12.34
N GLU A 101 -5.68 -0.21 -13.03
CA GLU A 101 -6.84 -1.01 -12.66
C GLU A 101 -6.69 -1.63 -11.26
N ARG A 102 -5.48 -2.07 -10.91
CA ARG A 102 -5.20 -2.62 -9.58
C ARG A 102 -5.42 -1.56 -8.52
N PHE A 103 -4.84 -0.38 -8.67
CA PHE A 103 -4.88 0.70 -7.68
C PHE A 103 -6.30 1.22 -7.46
N GLN A 104 -7.08 1.38 -8.53
CA GLN A 104 -8.50 1.76 -8.44
C GLN A 104 -9.33 0.80 -7.55
N ARG A 105 -9.04 -0.51 -7.57
CA ARG A 105 -9.75 -1.50 -6.71
C ARG A 105 -9.42 -1.34 -5.22
N PHE A 106 -8.36 -0.61 -4.91
CA PHE A 106 -7.84 -0.39 -3.56
C PHE A 106 -7.88 1.09 -3.16
N SER A 107 -8.66 1.91 -3.87
CA SER A 107 -8.80 3.35 -3.64
C SER A 107 -7.45 4.09 -3.64
N LEU A 108 -6.54 3.67 -4.52
CA LEU A 108 -5.26 4.32 -4.82
C LEU A 108 -5.26 4.86 -6.25
#